data_AF-A0A9P0P7G0-F1
#
_entry.id   AF-A0A9P0P7G0-F1
#
_cell.length_a   1.000
_cell.length_b   1.000
_cell.length_c   1.000
_cell.angle_alpha   90.00
_cell.angle_beta   90.00
_cell.angle_gamma   90.00
#
_symmetry.space_group_name_H-M   'P 1'
#
loop_
_entity.id
_entity.type
_entity.pdbx_description
1 polymer ?
#
loop_
_entity_poly.entity_id
_entity_poly.type
_entity_poly.pdbx_seq_one_letter_code
_entity_poly.pdbx_strand_id
1 'polypeptide(L)'
;MYLLEILGHTEDALSETLNHYYYVAAHIISDKPEGKWKVTEEKFTSLCYAGHLPGYTMGCNHHGLVYSVNTISAKVLRPGKNPRHFITRALLSAENFAKAQEILRDRGCGVGDACSVNMTFLNQEGNRLFHNAELGPADKTDESQLNIFTASPGEYFAHCNKYLRTKLDEADPEMSKSSVCRMEAFDKHGSPKTKKDVIEMLGDTSNSKYPVFRDDPNDLVMTIAVGIFDCVEKTWSLYSDNPKKNDPLVVLPLVLQK
;
A
#
# COMPACT_ATOMS: atom_id res chain seq x y z
N MET A 1 -28.14 -0.03 4.77
CA MET A 1 -27.03 -0.98 4.55
C MET A 1 -25.76 -0.16 4.73
N TYR A 2 -24.94 -0.45 5.74
CA TYR A 2 -23.69 0.28 5.91
C TYR A 2 -22.75 -0.06 4.76
N LEU A 3 -22.11 0.95 4.17
CA LEU A 3 -21.17 0.77 3.07
C LEU A 3 -19.88 0.14 3.62
N LEU A 4 -19.37 -0.87 2.93
CA LEU A 4 -18.09 -1.51 3.25
C LEU A 4 -16.95 -0.53 2.91
N GLU A 5 -16.22 -0.05 3.93
CA GLU A 5 -15.06 0.82 3.75
C GLU A 5 -13.81 0.10 4.28
N ILE A 6 -13.24 -0.77 3.45
CA ILE A 6 -12.08 -1.60 3.82
C ILE A 6 -10.95 -1.45 2.81
N LEU A 7 -9.73 -1.31 3.32
CA LEU A 7 -8.50 -1.50 2.56
C LEU A 7 -7.81 -2.77 3.06
N GLY A 8 -7.62 -3.73 2.18
CA GLY A 8 -6.96 -5.01 2.46
C GLY A 8 -5.68 -5.16 1.65
N HIS A 9 -4.66 -5.83 2.20
CA HIS A 9 -3.37 -6.03 1.53
C HIS A 9 -2.66 -7.29 2.01
N THR A 10 -2.10 -8.06 1.07
CA THR A 10 -1.08 -9.08 1.33
C THR A 10 0.30 -8.49 1.03
N GLU A 11 1.21 -8.54 2.00
CA GLU A 11 2.61 -8.15 1.78
C GLU A 11 3.42 -9.39 1.41
N ASP A 12 3.81 -9.46 0.15
CA ASP A 12 4.68 -10.52 -0.38
C ASP A 12 6.13 -10.04 -0.39
N ALA A 13 7.03 -10.79 0.23
CA ALA A 13 8.45 -10.48 0.31
C ALA A 13 9.30 -11.73 0.09
N LEU A 14 10.62 -11.54 -0.08
CA LEU A 14 11.55 -12.65 -0.11
C LEU A 14 11.42 -13.48 1.17
N SER A 15 11.49 -14.81 1.06
CA SER A 15 11.32 -15.75 2.18
C SER A 15 12.26 -15.48 3.37
N GLU A 16 13.44 -14.94 3.11
CA GLU A 16 14.43 -14.50 4.10
C GLU A 16 13.96 -13.32 4.95
N THR A 17 12.86 -12.67 4.56
CA THR A 17 12.21 -11.60 5.31
C THR A 17 11.25 -12.13 6.37
N LEU A 18 10.90 -13.42 6.33
CA LEU A 18 10.07 -14.04 7.36
C LEU A 18 10.73 -13.83 8.74
N ASN A 19 9.95 -13.36 9.70
CA ASN A 19 10.41 -12.98 11.04
C ASN A 19 11.40 -11.79 11.09
N HIS A 20 11.68 -11.14 9.97
CA HIS A 20 12.54 -9.96 9.85
C HIS A 20 11.77 -8.71 9.44
N TYR A 21 10.59 -8.54 10.04
CA TYR A 21 9.76 -7.35 9.92
C TYR A 21 9.17 -6.98 11.29
N TYR A 22 8.81 -5.71 11.47
CA TYR A 22 8.21 -5.20 12.70
C TYR A 22 7.24 -4.06 12.39
N TYR A 23 6.38 -3.75 13.35
CA TYR A 23 5.53 -2.56 13.28
C TYR A 23 6.22 -1.41 14.02
N VAL A 24 6.45 -0.30 13.32
CA VAL A 24 6.97 0.93 13.90
C VAL A 24 5.79 1.83 14.22
N ALA A 25 5.60 2.16 15.50
CA ALA A 25 4.79 3.28 15.93
C ALA A 25 5.73 4.41 16.35
N ALA A 26 5.67 5.55 15.67
CA ALA A 26 6.54 6.69 15.92
C ALA A 26 5.75 7.98 16.08
N HIS A 27 6.24 8.86 16.94
CA HIS A 27 5.76 10.23 17.10
C HIS A 27 6.98 11.15 17.12
N ILE A 28 7.15 11.93 16.06
CA ILE A 28 8.27 12.82 15.82
C ILE A 28 7.72 14.24 15.83
N ILE A 29 8.27 15.11 16.67
CA ILE A 29 7.89 16.51 16.77
C ILE A 29 9.15 17.36 16.57
N SER A 30 9.04 18.36 15.70
CA SER A 30 10.10 19.31 15.40
C SER A 30 9.64 20.72 15.78
N ASP A 31 10.53 21.50 16.42
CA ASP A 31 10.24 22.90 16.80
C ASP A 31 9.98 23.82 15.60
N LYS A 32 10.47 23.42 14.42
CA LYS A 32 10.39 24.17 13.16
C LYS A 32 9.96 23.23 12.03
N PRO A 33 9.37 23.75 10.93
CA PRO A 33 9.06 22.92 9.76
C PRO A 33 10.33 22.34 9.10
N GLU A 34 10.48 21.02 9.13
CA GLU A 34 11.67 20.30 8.65
C GLU A 34 11.44 19.59 7.30
N GLY A 35 12.56 19.32 6.61
CA GLY A 35 12.58 18.57 5.36
C GLY A 35 11.96 19.29 4.16
N LYS A 36 11.78 18.54 3.06
CA LYS A 36 11.21 19.05 1.79
C LYS A 36 9.77 19.51 1.96
N TRP A 37 8.99 18.78 2.77
CA TRP A 37 7.55 18.97 2.91
C TRP A 37 7.15 19.86 4.10
N LYS A 38 8.12 20.44 4.81
CA LYS A 38 7.91 21.41 5.90
C LYS A 38 7.01 20.85 7.01
N VAL A 39 7.37 19.66 7.48
CA VAL A 39 6.59 18.93 8.48
C VAL A 39 7.08 19.29 9.88
N THR A 40 6.15 19.53 10.81
CA THR A 40 6.43 19.81 12.23
C THR A 40 6.08 18.64 13.14
N GLU A 41 5.11 17.80 12.75
CA GLU A 41 4.66 16.65 13.53
C GLU A 41 4.38 15.48 12.60
N GLU A 42 4.93 14.32 12.95
CA GLU A 42 4.63 13.05 12.30
C GLU A 42 4.24 12.05 13.39
N LYS A 43 3.03 11.50 13.30
CA LYS A 43 2.62 10.38 14.13
C LYS A 43 2.01 9.29 13.27
N PHE A 44 2.63 8.12 13.27
CA PHE A 44 2.26 7.02 12.37
C PHE A 44 2.53 5.64 12.94
N THR A 45 1.86 4.65 12.35
CA THR A 45 2.16 3.22 12.52
C THR A 45 2.35 2.60 11.14
N SER A 46 3.43 1.83 10.94
CA SER A 46 3.73 1.20 9.65
C SER A 46 4.38 -0.17 9.85
N LEU A 47 4.02 -1.13 8.99
CA LEU A 47 4.78 -2.37 8.83
C LEU A 47 6.12 -2.03 8.16
N CYS A 48 7.21 -2.58 8.68
CA CYS A 48 8.55 -2.21 8.27
C CYS A 48 9.45 -3.44 8.20
N TYR A 49 10.12 -3.60 7.06
CA TYR A 49 11.20 -4.56 6.92
C TYR A 49 12.38 -4.17 7.79
N ALA A 50 13.05 -5.15 8.39
CA ALA A 50 14.25 -4.88 9.17
C ALA A 50 15.32 -4.20 8.32
N GLY A 51 15.85 -3.07 8.82
CA GLY A 51 16.85 -2.26 8.12
C GLY A 51 16.30 -1.27 7.08
N HIS A 52 14.99 -1.25 6.84
CA HIS A 52 14.35 -0.27 5.95
C HIS A 52 13.79 0.92 6.74
N LEU A 53 13.54 2.03 6.05
CA LEU A 53 12.71 3.12 6.59
C LEU A 53 11.25 2.66 6.66
N PRO A 54 10.47 3.09 7.67
CA PRO A 54 9.03 2.85 7.70
C PRO A 54 8.36 3.58 6.52
N GLY A 55 7.30 3.01 5.95
CA GLY A 55 6.58 3.64 4.85
C GLY A 55 6.33 2.75 3.63
N TYR A 56 7.14 1.73 3.39
CA TYR A 56 7.14 1.05 2.09
C TYR A 56 6.12 -0.09 1.91
N THR A 57 5.50 -0.58 2.98
CA THR A 57 4.57 -1.74 2.90
C THR A 57 3.12 -1.27 3.04
N MET A 58 2.66 -1.07 4.26
CA MET A 58 1.35 -0.55 4.62
C MET A 58 1.43 0.18 5.97
N GLY A 59 0.43 1.01 6.23
CA GLY A 59 0.34 1.71 7.49
C GLY A 59 -0.73 2.79 7.51
N CYS A 60 -0.65 3.61 8.56
CA CYS A 60 -1.54 4.73 8.78
C CYS A 60 -0.84 5.87 9.51
N ASN A 61 -1.41 7.08 9.42
CA ASN A 61 -0.98 8.22 10.23
C ASN A 61 -2.12 8.86 11.02
N HIS A 62 -1.77 9.75 11.95
CA HIS A 62 -2.73 10.45 12.79
C HIS A 62 -3.63 11.43 12.04
N HIS A 63 -3.27 11.88 10.85
CA HIS A 63 -4.16 12.69 10.00
C HIS A 63 -5.25 11.85 9.32
N GLY A 64 -5.21 10.53 9.47
CA GLY A 64 -6.20 9.62 8.93
C GLY A 64 -5.83 9.02 7.58
N LEU A 65 -4.60 9.19 7.10
CA LEU A 65 -4.09 8.38 5.99
C LEU A 65 -4.10 6.91 6.41
N VAL A 66 -4.64 6.06 5.55
CA VAL A 66 -4.48 4.60 5.55
C VAL A 66 -3.99 4.19 4.18
N TYR A 67 -2.96 3.37 4.09
CA TYR A 67 -2.39 3.00 2.79
C TYR A 67 -1.73 1.61 2.76
N SER A 68 -1.58 1.08 1.54
CA SER A 68 -0.70 -0.04 1.20
C SER A 68 0.04 0.24 -0.11
N VAL A 69 1.12 -0.49 -0.35
CA VAL A 69 2.00 -0.30 -1.49
C VAL A 69 2.18 -1.62 -2.22
N ASN A 70 2.11 -1.59 -3.55
CA ASN A 70 2.53 -2.70 -4.40
C ASN A 70 3.77 -2.29 -5.19
N THR A 71 4.86 -3.05 -5.07
CA THR A 71 6.06 -2.86 -5.89
C THR A 71 5.72 -3.00 -7.37
N ILE A 72 6.25 -2.12 -8.23
CA ILE A 72 6.19 -2.31 -9.69
C ILE A 72 7.63 -2.33 -10.22
N SER A 73 7.96 -3.35 -11.01
CA SER A 73 9.29 -3.48 -11.61
C SER A 73 9.39 -2.65 -12.89
N ALA A 74 9.60 -1.34 -12.78
CA ALA A 74 9.75 -0.47 -13.96
C ALA A 74 10.99 -0.85 -14.79
N LYS A 75 10.82 -0.97 -16.11
CA LYS A 75 11.89 -1.36 -17.05
C LYS A 75 13.05 -0.38 -17.09
N VAL A 76 12.75 0.92 -17.01
CA VAL A 76 13.76 1.97 -17.07
C VAL A 76 13.75 2.74 -15.76
N LEU A 77 14.78 2.54 -14.95
CA LEU A 77 15.02 3.28 -13.71
C LEU A 77 15.72 4.61 -13.99
N ARG A 78 15.66 5.57 -13.06
CA ARG A 78 16.36 6.87 -13.16
C ARG A 78 17.30 7.05 -11.97
N PRO A 79 18.61 6.73 -12.13
CA PRO A 79 19.61 7.06 -11.12
C PRO A 79 19.63 8.56 -10.82
N GLY A 80 19.91 8.93 -9.56
CA GLY A 80 19.91 10.33 -9.10
C GLY A 80 18.52 10.91 -8.79
N LYS A 81 17.46 10.10 -8.94
CA LYS A 81 16.09 10.41 -8.49
C LYS A 81 15.82 9.75 -7.14
N ASN A 82 14.75 10.16 -6.46
CA ASN A 82 14.40 9.63 -5.13
C ASN A 82 13.88 8.18 -5.24
N PRO A 83 14.39 7.23 -4.44
CA PRO A 83 13.80 5.89 -4.36
C PRO A 83 12.39 5.93 -3.77
N ARG A 84 11.49 5.07 -4.23
CA ARG A 84 10.12 4.92 -3.72
C ARG A 84 10.04 4.80 -2.20
N HIS A 85 11.02 4.16 -1.56
CA HIS A 85 11.08 4.04 -0.11
C HIS A 85 11.16 5.40 0.62
N PHE A 86 11.88 6.37 0.06
CA PHE A 86 11.93 7.72 0.62
C PHE A 86 10.63 8.48 0.37
N ILE A 87 10.03 8.29 -0.81
CA ILE A 87 8.74 8.89 -1.15
C ILE A 87 7.63 8.36 -0.25
N THR A 88 7.56 7.04 -0.04
CA THR A 88 6.54 6.42 0.82
C THR A 88 6.81 6.64 2.31
N ARG A 89 8.09 6.80 2.71
CA ARG A 89 8.40 7.33 4.06
C ARG A 89 7.83 8.74 4.22
N ALA A 90 8.05 9.64 3.25
CA ALA A 90 7.49 10.98 3.30
C ALA A 90 5.96 10.97 3.27
N LEU A 91 5.33 10.01 2.57
CA LEU A 91 3.88 9.87 2.49
C LEU A 91 3.23 9.71 3.88
N LEU A 92 3.93 9.13 4.86
CA LEU A 92 3.45 9.04 6.25
C LEU A 92 3.17 10.39 6.90
N SER A 93 3.71 11.50 6.38
CA SER A 93 3.41 12.85 6.85
C SER A 93 2.23 13.50 6.11
N ALA A 94 1.57 12.82 5.17
CA ALA A 94 0.51 13.42 4.37
C ALA A 94 -0.73 13.69 5.24
N GLU A 95 -1.12 14.95 5.32
CA GLU A 95 -2.30 15.40 6.08
C GLU A 95 -3.63 15.21 5.33
N ASN A 96 -3.57 15.15 4.00
CA ASN A 96 -4.73 15.00 3.14
C ASN A 96 -4.32 14.48 1.75
N PHE A 97 -5.31 14.19 0.91
CA PHE A 97 -5.08 13.62 -0.42
C PHE A 97 -4.32 14.56 -1.36
N ALA A 98 -4.50 15.88 -1.24
CA ALA A 98 -3.74 16.85 -2.03
C ALA A 98 -2.24 16.77 -1.67
N LYS A 99 -1.92 16.73 -0.38
CA LYS A 99 -0.54 16.60 0.09
C LYS A 99 0.10 15.27 -0.30
N ALA A 100 -0.66 14.17 -0.23
CA ALA A 100 -0.20 12.87 -0.73
C ALA A 100 0.19 12.93 -2.21
N GLN A 101 -0.61 13.58 -3.06
CA GLN A 101 -0.27 13.76 -4.47
C GLN A 101 0.99 14.61 -4.68
N GLU A 102 1.17 15.68 -3.91
CA GLU A 102 2.40 16.47 -3.96
C GLU A 102 3.63 15.63 -3.63
N ILE A 103 3.54 14.84 -2.55
CA ILE A 103 4.61 13.96 -2.09
C ILE A 103 4.95 12.91 -3.17
N LEU A 104 3.94 12.26 -3.73
CA LEU A 104 4.12 11.23 -4.76
C LEU A 104 4.67 11.81 -6.07
N ARG A 105 4.22 13.00 -6.49
CA ARG A 105 4.81 13.71 -7.65
C ARG A 105 6.26 14.10 -7.39
N ASP A 106 6.60 14.45 -6.16
CA ASP A 106 7.96 14.78 -5.73
C ASP A 106 8.64 15.87 -6.60
N ARG A 107 7.90 16.93 -6.95
CA ARG A 107 8.37 18.05 -7.79
C ARG A 107 9.75 18.58 -7.37
N GLY A 108 10.61 18.83 -8.34
CA GLY A 108 12.02 19.16 -8.18
C GLY A 108 12.97 17.95 -8.18
N CYS A 109 12.47 16.70 -8.03
CA CYS A 109 13.28 15.50 -8.18
C CYS A 109 12.51 14.42 -8.96
N GLY A 110 11.48 13.82 -8.37
CA GLY A 110 10.76 12.69 -8.94
C GLY A 110 11.34 11.35 -8.49
N VAL A 111 10.58 10.27 -8.73
CA VAL A 111 10.95 8.92 -8.34
C VAL A 111 11.92 8.25 -9.33
N GLY A 112 12.84 7.43 -8.83
CA GLY A 112 13.82 6.67 -9.63
C GLY A 112 13.37 5.27 -10.03
N ASP A 113 12.40 4.72 -9.32
CA ASP A 113 11.79 3.41 -9.50
C ASP A 113 10.24 3.51 -9.43
N ALA A 114 9.53 2.43 -9.14
CA ALA A 114 8.07 2.43 -9.25
C ALA A 114 7.34 1.62 -8.17
N CYS A 115 6.11 2.05 -7.91
CA CYS A 115 5.13 1.33 -7.09
C CYS A 115 3.72 1.83 -7.42
N SER A 116 2.71 1.12 -6.95
CA SER A 116 1.39 1.69 -6.73
C SER A 116 1.14 1.89 -5.24
N VAL A 117 0.32 2.89 -4.90
CA VAL A 117 -0.11 3.16 -3.54
C VAL A 117 -1.62 3.15 -3.50
N ASN A 118 -2.20 2.21 -2.77
CA ASN A 118 -3.62 2.23 -2.41
C ASN A 118 -3.76 3.09 -1.16
N MET A 119 -4.69 4.03 -1.12
CA MET A 119 -4.85 4.91 0.04
C MET A 119 -6.27 5.43 0.21
N THR A 120 -6.61 5.78 1.45
CA THR A 120 -7.80 6.56 1.80
C THR A 120 -7.46 7.52 2.95
N PHE A 121 -8.32 8.53 3.14
CA PHE A 121 -8.25 9.45 4.25
C PHE A 121 -9.55 9.34 5.08
N LEU A 122 -9.39 9.01 6.37
CA LEU A 122 -10.50 8.91 7.32
C LEU A 122 -11.07 10.28 7.67
N ASN A 123 -10.20 11.29 7.77
CA ASN A 123 -10.56 12.68 8.00
C ASN A 123 -10.62 13.41 6.66
N GLN A 124 -11.73 13.28 5.95
CA GLN A 124 -12.01 14.03 4.73
C GLN A 124 -13.42 14.62 4.75
N GLU A 125 -13.63 15.69 4.00
CA GLU A 125 -14.96 16.24 3.78
C GLU A 125 -15.79 15.34 2.86
N GLY A 126 -17.06 15.14 3.22
CA GLY A 126 -17.99 14.34 2.42
C GLY A 126 -17.79 12.83 2.56
N ASN A 127 -18.17 12.11 1.50
CA ASN A 127 -18.09 10.65 1.47
C ASN A 127 -16.64 10.16 1.39
N ARG A 128 -16.36 8.99 1.97
CA ARG A 128 -15.04 8.37 1.83
C ARG A 128 -14.76 8.00 0.39
N LEU A 129 -13.58 8.37 -0.07
CA LEU A 129 -13.00 7.94 -1.33
C LEU A 129 -11.78 7.05 -1.07
N PHE A 130 -11.61 6.07 -1.95
CA PHE A 130 -10.41 5.23 -2.00
C PHE A 130 -9.65 5.55 -3.28
N HIS A 131 -8.34 5.62 -3.20
CA HIS A 131 -7.49 6.01 -4.31
C HIS A 131 -6.43 4.94 -4.57
N ASN A 132 -6.08 4.74 -5.83
CA ASN A 132 -4.85 4.08 -6.22
C ASN A 132 -3.99 5.05 -7.05
N ALA A 133 -2.76 5.25 -6.61
CA ALA A 133 -1.78 6.06 -7.29
C ALA A 133 -0.70 5.18 -7.88
N GLU A 134 -0.62 5.09 -9.21
CA GLU A 134 0.53 4.48 -9.88
C GLU A 134 1.62 5.54 -10.04
N LEU A 135 2.78 5.24 -9.48
CA LEU A 135 3.95 6.10 -9.41
C LEU A 135 5.08 5.48 -10.21
N GLY A 136 5.71 6.26 -11.10
CA GLY A 136 6.83 5.78 -11.90
C GLY A 136 7.82 6.84 -12.37
N PRO A 137 8.99 6.45 -12.87
CA PRO A 137 10.03 7.38 -13.30
C PRO A 137 9.61 8.18 -14.53
N ALA A 138 10.17 9.38 -14.67
CA ALA A 138 9.94 10.26 -15.83
C ALA A 138 11.28 10.68 -16.47
N ASP A 139 11.29 10.80 -17.81
CA ASP A 139 12.51 11.09 -18.57
C ASP A 139 12.94 12.55 -18.58
N LYS A 140 11.97 13.46 -18.78
CA LYS A 140 12.23 14.87 -19.12
C LYS A 140 11.62 15.84 -18.14
N THR A 141 11.28 15.37 -16.94
CA THR A 141 10.66 16.16 -15.89
C THR A 141 11.43 16.02 -14.58
N ASP A 142 11.27 17.03 -13.74
CA ASP A 142 11.70 17.07 -12.34
C ASP A 142 10.59 16.57 -11.40
N GLU A 143 9.62 15.82 -11.91
CA GLU A 143 8.56 15.18 -11.13
C GLU A 143 8.31 13.76 -11.63
N SER A 144 7.79 12.92 -10.74
CA SER A 144 7.37 11.55 -11.03
C SER A 144 6.18 11.51 -12.00
N GLN A 145 6.07 10.45 -12.79
CA GLN A 145 4.79 10.12 -13.42
C GLN A 145 3.81 9.65 -12.35
N LEU A 146 2.59 10.18 -12.39
CA LEU A 146 1.55 9.86 -11.42
C LEU A 146 0.21 9.67 -12.13
N ASN A 147 -0.38 8.48 -12.01
CA ASN A 147 -1.73 8.20 -12.46
C ASN A 147 -2.63 7.85 -11.27
N ILE A 148 -3.65 8.67 -11.06
CA ILE A 148 -4.60 8.53 -9.95
C ILE A 148 -5.89 7.90 -10.47
N PHE A 149 -6.31 6.82 -9.82
CA PHE A 149 -7.67 6.30 -9.87
C PHE A 149 -8.37 6.53 -8.54
N THR A 150 -9.66 6.84 -8.58
CA THR A 150 -10.49 7.08 -7.41
C THR A 150 -11.76 6.25 -7.51
N ALA A 151 -12.05 5.50 -6.46
CA ALA A 151 -13.32 4.81 -6.26
C ALA A 151 -14.20 5.58 -5.27
N SER A 152 -15.45 5.77 -5.70
CA SER A 152 -16.54 6.35 -4.95
C SER A 152 -17.23 5.30 -4.07
N PRO A 153 -18.11 5.71 -3.13
CA PRO A 153 -18.84 4.75 -2.31
C PRO A 153 -19.62 3.73 -3.14
N GLY A 154 -19.45 2.45 -2.80
CA GLY A 154 -20.05 1.33 -3.53
C GLY A 154 -19.22 0.79 -4.69
N GLU A 155 -18.14 1.49 -5.06
CA GLU A 155 -17.16 1.01 -6.03
C GLU A 155 -16.06 0.19 -5.35
N TYR A 156 -15.42 -0.68 -6.14
CA TYR A 156 -14.34 -1.56 -5.69
C TYR A 156 -13.25 -1.56 -6.77
N PHE A 157 -11.99 -1.63 -6.33
CA PHE A 157 -10.86 -1.93 -7.20
C PHE A 157 -9.85 -2.80 -6.46
N ALA A 158 -9.02 -3.49 -7.22
CA ALA A 158 -7.81 -4.14 -6.73
C ALA A 158 -6.60 -3.70 -7.55
N HIS A 159 -5.42 -3.86 -6.97
CA HIS A 159 -4.15 -3.60 -7.61
C HIS A 159 -3.15 -4.65 -7.18
N CYS A 160 -2.19 -4.94 -8.06
CA CYS A 160 -1.13 -5.93 -7.83
C CYS A 160 0.18 -5.35 -8.42
N ASN A 161 1.21 -6.17 -8.65
CA ASN A 161 2.55 -5.67 -8.97
C ASN A 161 2.76 -5.30 -10.45
N LYS A 162 1.78 -4.65 -11.08
CA LYS A 162 1.82 -4.21 -12.49
C LYS A 162 1.09 -2.87 -12.70
N TYR A 163 1.57 -2.03 -13.62
CA TYR A 163 0.85 -0.87 -14.10
C TYR A 163 -0.44 -1.28 -14.84
N LEU A 164 -1.57 -0.71 -14.44
CA LEU A 164 -2.87 -0.86 -15.07
C LEU A 164 -3.23 0.35 -15.93
N ARG A 165 -2.75 1.55 -15.57
CA ARG A 165 -3.14 2.81 -16.24
C ARG A 165 -1.96 3.62 -16.74
N THR A 166 -0.82 3.49 -16.09
CA THR A 166 0.43 4.15 -16.49
C THR A 166 1.05 3.41 -17.67
N LYS A 167 1.40 4.14 -18.73
CA LYS A 167 1.97 3.57 -19.96
C LYS A 167 3.48 3.50 -19.89
N LEU A 168 3.99 2.69 -18.96
CA LEU A 168 5.41 2.41 -18.79
C LEU A 168 5.68 0.90 -18.91
N ASP A 169 6.83 0.57 -19.49
CA ASP A 169 7.28 -0.81 -19.60
C ASP A 169 7.73 -1.36 -18.23
N GLU A 170 7.62 -2.69 -18.07
CA GLU A 170 8.07 -3.43 -16.90
C GLU A 170 9.26 -4.34 -17.21
N ALA A 171 10.10 -4.60 -16.21
CA ALA A 171 11.34 -5.37 -16.32
C ALA A 171 11.18 -6.85 -15.95
N ASP A 172 10.14 -7.22 -15.19
CA ASP A 172 9.97 -8.55 -14.60
C ASP A 172 8.71 -9.25 -15.14
N PRO A 173 8.84 -10.10 -16.18
CA PRO A 173 7.70 -10.81 -16.76
C PRO A 173 7.00 -11.77 -15.80
N GLU A 174 7.72 -12.35 -14.83
CA GLU A 174 7.15 -13.31 -13.88
C GLU A 174 6.29 -12.58 -12.84
N MET A 175 6.76 -11.44 -12.34
CA MET A 175 5.97 -10.54 -11.50
C MET A 175 4.73 -10.04 -12.24
N SER A 176 4.87 -9.61 -13.50
CA SER A 176 3.72 -9.19 -14.32
C SER A 176 2.70 -10.33 -14.49
N LYS A 177 3.16 -11.56 -14.74
CA LYS A 177 2.29 -12.74 -14.87
C LYS A 177 1.59 -13.09 -13.56
N SER A 178 2.31 -13.08 -12.44
CA SER A 178 1.74 -13.27 -11.10
C SER A 178 0.68 -12.20 -10.79
N SER A 179 0.95 -10.95 -11.15
CA SER A 179 0.00 -9.85 -10.98
C SER A 179 -1.29 -10.08 -11.78
N VAL A 180 -1.20 -10.53 -13.04
CA VAL A 180 -2.39 -10.83 -13.85
C VAL A 180 -3.19 -11.97 -13.23
N CYS A 181 -2.55 -13.07 -12.84
CA CYS A 181 -3.25 -14.21 -12.25
C CYS A 181 -3.95 -13.87 -10.92
N ARG A 182 -3.36 -13.01 -10.08
CA ARG A 182 -3.99 -12.56 -8.83
C ARG A 182 -5.17 -11.61 -9.09
N MET A 183 -5.06 -10.73 -10.09
CA MET A 183 -6.20 -9.92 -10.53
C MET A 183 -7.35 -10.79 -11.04
N GLU A 184 -7.07 -11.82 -11.85
CA GLU A 184 -8.07 -12.80 -12.29
C GLU A 184 -8.70 -13.57 -11.12
N ALA A 185 -7.94 -13.85 -10.06
CA ALA A 185 -8.49 -14.45 -8.84
C ALA A 185 -9.47 -13.49 -8.16
N PHE A 186 -9.11 -12.21 -8.00
CA PHE A 186 -10.02 -11.20 -7.46
C PHE A 186 -11.29 -11.02 -8.31
N ASP A 187 -11.17 -11.05 -9.64
CA ASP A 187 -12.31 -10.95 -10.55
C ASP A 187 -13.30 -12.11 -10.37
N LYS A 188 -12.80 -13.33 -10.07
CA LYS A 188 -13.65 -14.50 -9.79
C LYS A 188 -14.42 -14.40 -8.48
N HIS A 189 -13.86 -13.72 -7.47
CA HIS A 189 -14.59 -13.40 -6.23
C HIS A 189 -15.66 -12.33 -6.45
N GLY A 190 -15.41 -11.40 -7.37
CA GLY A 190 -16.28 -10.26 -7.65
C GLY A 190 -16.13 -9.14 -6.61
N SER A 191 -17.05 -8.18 -6.64
CA SER A 191 -17.01 -7.03 -5.72
C SER A 191 -17.39 -7.46 -4.29
N PRO A 192 -16.49 -7.27 -3.30
CA PRO A 192 -16.75 -7.66 -1.91
C PRO A 192 -17.89 -6.83 -1.31
N LYS A 193 -18.74 -7.47 -0.51
CA LYS A 193 -19.89 -6.83 0.19
C LYS A 193 -19.73 -6.85 1.70
N THR A 194 -18.84 -7.69 2.21
CA THR A 194 -18.57 -7.86 3.64
C THR A 194 -17.07 -7.94 3.92
N LYS A 195 -16.68 -7.75 5.19
CA LYS A 195 -15.31 -8.00 5.66
C LYS A 195 -14.88 -9.45 5.40
N LYS A 196 -15.82 -10.40 5.49
CA LYS A 196 -15.55 -11.81 5.20
C LYS A 196 -15.15 -12.01 3.74
N ASP A 197 -15.80 -11.32 2.80
CA ASP A 197 -15.43 -11.43 1.38
C ASP A 197 -14.00 -10.94 1.15
N VAL A 198 -13.59 -9.85 1.80
CA VAL A 198 -12.20 -9.36 1.75
C VAL A 198 -11.22 -10.39 2.31
N ILE A 199 -11.55 -11.05 3.43
CA ILE A 199 -10.75 -12.13 4.00
C ILE A 199 -10.61 -13.30 3.02
N GLU A 200 -11.71 -13.72 2.39
CA GLU A 200 -11.72 -14.81 1.40
C GLU A 200 -10.87 -14.49 0.17
N MET A 201 -10.89 -13.23 -0.28
CA MET A 201 -10.08 -12.74 -1.39
C MET A 201 -8.58 -12.72 -1.06
N LEU A 202 -8.19 -12.13 0.08
CA LEU A 202 -6.78 -12.01 0.48
C LEU A 202 -6.15 -13.36 0.86
N GLY A 203 -6.97 -14.32 1.31
CA GLY A 203 -6.52 -15.68 1.61
C GLY A 203 -6.57 -16.63 0.41
N ASP A 204 -6.90 -16.16 -0.80
CA ASP A 204 -7.13 -17.04 -1.95
C ASP A 204 -5.85 -17.80 -2.37
N THR A 205 -5.97 -19.13 -2.43
CA THR A 205 -4.92 -20.05 -2.89
C THR A 205 -5.39 -20.88 -4.08
N SER A 206 -6.37 -20.39 -4.85
CA SER A 206 -7.00 -21.15 -5.94
C SER A 206 -6.09 -21.36 -7.15
N ASN A 207 -5.17 -20.42 -7.40
CA ASN A 207 -4.12 -20.57 -8.39
C ASN A 207 -2.91 -21.25 -7.76
N SER A 208 -2.54 -22.44 -8.25
CA SER A 208 -1.44 -23.23 -7.69
C SER A 208 -0.05 -22.65 -7.91
N LYS A 209 0.12 -21.75 -8.90
CA LYS A 209 1.42 -21.15 -9.21
C LYS A 209 1.55 -19.71 -8.70
N TYR A 210 0.47 -18.94 -8.76
CA TYR A 210 0.43 -17.55 -8.34
C TYR A 210 -0.79 -17.30 -7.46
N PRO A 211 -0.87 -17.92 -6.28
CA PRO A 211 -1.96 -17.65 -5.33
C PRO A 211 -1.89 -16.19 -4.85
N VAL A 212 -3.00 -15.67 -4.32
CA VAL A 212 -3.01 -14.37 -3.65
C VAL A 212 -2.28 -14.45 -2.32
N PHE A 213 -2.57 -15.49 -1.54
CA PHE A 213 -1.82 -15.82 -0.32
C PHE A 213 -0.74 -16.85 -0.63
N ARG A 214 0.52 -16.46 -0.51
CA ARG A 214 1.68 -17.28 -0.89
C ARG A 214 2.28 -17.95 0.35
N ASP A 215 1.96 -19.21 0.57
CA ASP A 215 2.38 -19.97 1.75
C ASP A 215 3.18 -21.24 1.46
N ASP A 216 3.67 -21.43 0.23
CA ASP A 216 4.61 -22.51 -0.07
C ASP A 216 5.99 -22.18 0.54
N PRO A 217 6.50 -22.97 1.50
CA PRO A 217 7.80 -22.72 2.13
C PRO A 217 8.99 -22.90 1.18
N ASN A 218 8.79 -23.46 -0.01
CA ASN A 218 9.82 -23.60 -1.04
C ASN A 218 9.85 -22.44 -2.03
N ASP A 219 8.88 -21.52 -1.97
CA ASP A 219 8.82 -20.35 -2.83
C ASP A 219 9.81 -19.28 -2.37
N LEU A 220 10.49 -18.63 -3.32
CA LEU A 220 11.39 -17.51 -3.03
C LEU A 220 10.66 -16.30 -2.46
N VAL A 221 9.36 -16.16 -2.77
CA VAL A 221 8.51 -15.04 -2.35
C VAL A 221 7.28 -15.58 -1.64
N MET A 222 7.09 -15.17 -0.39
CA MET A 222 6.00 -15.60 0.46
C MET A 222 5.21 -14.39 1.00
N THR A 223 3.93 -14.59 1.32
CA THR A 223 3.14 -13.60 2.03
C THR A 223 3.59 -13.57 3.49
N ILE A 224 4.24 -12.48 3.90
CA ILE A 224 4.78 -12.34 5.26
C ILE A 224 3.77 -11.72 6.23
N ALA A 225 2.79 -10.99 5.71
CA ALA A 225 1.77 -10.33 6.51
C ALA A 225 0.51 -10.06 5.69
N VAL A 226 -0.64 -10.07 6.37
CA VAL A 226 -1.90 -9.51 5.84
C VAL A 226 -2.36 -8.39 6.74
N GLY A 227 -2.71 -7.26 6.13
CA GLY A 227 -3.33 -6.13 6.81
C GLY A 227 -4.74 -5.89 6.29
N ILE A 228 -5.70 -5.77 7.21
CA ILE A 228 -7.08 -5.37 6.89
C ILE A 228 -7.43 -4.14 7.73
N PHE A 229 -7.55 -3.00 7.06
CA PHE A 229 -7.98 -1.75 7.66
C PHE A 229 -9.49 -1.61 7.53
N ASP A 230 -10.19 -1.64 8.67
CA ASP A 230 -11.60 -1.32 8.75
C ASP A 230 -11.74 0.19 9.03
N CYS A 231 -12.17 0.95 8.02
CA CYS A 231 -12.22 2.41 8.09
C CYS A 231 -13.43 2.92 8.88
N VAL A 232 -14.47 2.09 9.04
CA VAL A 232 -15.67 2.41 9.83
C VAL A 232 -15.36 2.18 11.30
N GLU A 233 -14.87 0.97 11.63
CA GLU A 233 -14.52 0.59 13.01
C GLU A 233 -13.19 1.22 13.46
N LYS A 234 -12.45 1.81 12.52
CA LYS A 234 -11.13 2.44 12.73
C LYS A 234 -10.15 1.46 13.37
N THR A 235 -10.03 0.28 12.77
CA THR A 235 -9.10 -0.77 13.21
C THR A 235 -8.21 -1.27 12.10
N TRP A 236 -7.07 -1.84 12.47
CA TRP A 236 -6.14 -2.55 11.59
C TRP A 236 -5.91 -3.95 12.13
N SER A 237 -6.50 -4.95 11.47
CA SER A 237 -6.32 -6.37 11.79
C SER A 237 -5.07 -6.90 11.07
N LEU A 238 -4.21 -7.59 11.81
CA LEU A 238 -2.90 -8.06 11.35
C LEU A 238 -2.78 -9.57 11.47
N TYR A 239 -2.32 -10.21 10.39
CA TYR A 239 -2.13 -11.67 10.30
C TYR A 239 -0.71 -11.97 9.84
N SER A 240 -0.13 -13.07 10.34
CA SER A 240 1.11 -13.66 9.81
C SER A 240 0.85 -14.96 9.03
N ASP A 241 -0.41 -15.36 8.92
CA ASP A 241 -0.87 -16.58 8.30
C ASP A 241 -2.15 -16.31 7.49
N ASN A 242 -2.72 -17.34 6.88
CA ASN A 242 -3.83 -17.18 5.95
C ASN A 242 -5.09 -16.69 6.70
N PRO A 243 -5.63 -15.51 6.37
CA PRO A 243 -6.74 -14.91 7.11
C PRO A 243 -8.06 -15.71 6.96
N LYS A 244 -8.18 -16.61 5.98
CA LYS A 244 -9.35 -17.49 5.82
C LYS A 244 -9.44 -18.56 6.90
N LYS A 245 -8.30 -18.92 7.49
CA LYS A 245 -8.16 -20.09 8.36
C LYS A 245 -7.88 -19.71 9.81
N ASN A 246 -7.46 -18.47 10.05
CA ASN A 246 -6.96 -18.02 11.34
C ASN A 246 -7.52 -16.65 11.72
N ASP A 247 -7.58 -16.41 13.02
CA ASP A 247 -7.90 -15.10 13.59
C ASP A 247 -6.69 -14.15 13.49
N PRO A 248 -6.90 -12.82 13.48
CA PRO A 248 -5.80 -11.87 13.48
C PRO A 248 -4.94 -12.02 14.74
N LEU A 249 -3.62 -11.96 14.56
CA LEU A 249 -2.65 -11.91 15.67
C LEU A 249 -2.90 -10.73 16.60
N VAL A 250 -3.25 -9.58 16.01
CA VAL A 250 -3.54 -8.35 16.73
C VAL A 250 -4.50 -7.49 15.92
N VAL A 251 -5.35 -6.75 16.63
CA VAL A 251 -6.21 -5.71 16.06
C VAL A 251 -5.83 -4.39 16.70
N LEU A 252 -5.18 -3.52 15.93
CA LEU A 252 -4.73 -2.21 16.41
C LEU A 252 -5.80 -1.14 16.15
N PRO A 253 -6.02 -0.19 17.06
CA PRO A 253 -6.86 0.98 16.78
C PRO A 253 -6.12 1.96 15.85
N LEU A 254 -6.86 2.61 14.94
CA LEU A 254 -6.35 3.72 14.15
C LEU A 254 -6.39 4.99 15.01
N VAL A 255 -5.22 5.45 15.44
CA VAL A 255 -5.06 6.59 16.35
C VAL A 255 -5.03 7.89 15.54
N LEU A 256 -6.14 8.63 15.58
CA LEU A 256 -6.30 9.90 14.86
C LEU A 256 -6.02 11.10 15.76
N GLN A 257 -5.59 12.20 15.14
CA GLN A 257 -5.59 13.52 15.74
C GLN A 257 -7.04 13.90 16.08
N LYS A 258 -7.23 14.49 17.26
CA LYS A 258 -8.52 15.03 17.68
C LYS A 258 -8.78 16.39 17.06
#